data_AF-A0A254RJX9-F1
#
_entry.id   AF-A0A254RJX9-F1
#
_cell.length_a   1.000
_cell.length_b   1.000
_cell.length_c   1.000
_cell.angle_alpha   90.00
_cell.angle_beta   90.00
_cell.angle_gamma   90.00
#
_symmetry.space_group_name_H-M   'P 1'
#
loop_
_entity.id
_entity.type
_entity.pdbx_description
1 polymer ?
#
loop_
_entity_poly.entity_id
_entity_poly.type
_entity_poly.pdbx_seq_one_letter_code
_entity_poly.pdbx_strand_id
1 'polypeptide(L)'
;MFDEKVHKNAVKELIAFLRTKTTQKNISFFCDVSREYIRQLGKGNRIPSVMLFFNMLDAAGIDLNEGANLYIDLLKQQKMALAADRSKGLDYVKKNKPKTGKKKD
;
A
#
# COMPACT_ATOMS: atom_id res chain seq x y z
N MET A 1 -5.39 -14.12 -0.73
CA MET A 1 -4.09 -13.57 -0.29
C MET A 1 -3.79 -12.30 -1.07
N PHE A 2 -3.22 -11.26 -0.45
CA PHE A 2 -2.83 -10.01 -1.12
C PHE A 2 -1.35 -10.07 -1.51
N ASP A 3 -0.98 -9.52 -2.66
CA ASP A 3 0.41 -9.50 -3.14
C ASP A 3 1.27 -8.54 -2.30
N GLU A 4 2.58 -8.79 -2.22
CA GLU A 4 3.53 -7.90 -1.50
C GLU A 4 3.43 -6.44 -1.95
N LYS A 5 3.24 -6.21 -3.26
CA LYS A 5 3.08 -4.86 -3.83
C LYS A 5 1.80 -4.16 -3.31
N VAL A 6 0.71 -4.92 -3.13
CA VAL A 6 -0.54 -4.40 -2.53
C VAL A 6 -0.26 -3.96 -1.10
N HIS A 7 0.43 -4.80 -0.32
CA HIS A 7 0.79 -4.47 1.06
C HIS A 7 1.69 -3.24 1.16
N LYS A 8 2.73 -3.13 0.33
CA LYS A 8 3.62 -1.96 0.30
C LYS A 8 2.88 -0.66 0.01
N ASN A 9 1.96 -0.67 -0.95
CA ASN A 9 1.15 0.51 -1.26
C ASN A 9 0.15 0.84 -0.14
N ALA A 10 -0.52 -0.16 0.42
CA ALA A 10 -1.44 0.05 1.54
C ALA A 10 -0.71 0.59 2.79
N VAL A 11 0.50 0.11 3.08
CA VAL A 11 1.35 0.64 4.16
C VAL A 11 1.72 2.11 3.90
N LYS A 12 2.05 2.47 2.66
CA LYS A 12 2.34 3.86 2.30
C LYS A 12 1.16 4.78 2.62
N GLU A 13 -0.05 4.38 2.24
CA GLU A 13 -1.28 5.15 2.50
C GLU A 13 -1.64 5.18 3.99
N LEU A 14 -1.48 4.06 4.69
CA LEU A 14 -1.64 4.01 6.13
C LEU A 14 -0.69 5.00 6.84
N ILE A 15 0.60 5.01 6.51
CA ILE A 15 1.55 5.93 7.13
C ILE A 15 1.21 7.39 6.80
N ALA A 16 0.74 7.68 5.58
CA ALA A 16 0.27 9.01 5.23
C ALA A 16 -0.93 9.42 6.10
N PHE A 17 -1.87 8.51 6.31
CA PHE A 17 -3.03 8.73 7.19
C PHE A 17 -2.62 8.91 8.66
N LEU A 18 -1.76 8.05 9.21
CA LEU A 18 -1.31 8.18 10.60
C LEU A 18 -0.60 9.52 10.86
N ARG A 19 0.11 10.05 9.86
CA ARG A 19 0.74 11.39 9.93
C ARG A 19 -0.25 12.55 9.96
N THR A 20 -1.53 12.32 9.65
CA THR A 20 -2.60 13.31 9.86
C THR A 20 -3.10 13.32 11.31
N LYS A 21 -2.88 12.24 12.07
CA LYS A 21 -3.31 12.07 13.45
C LYS A 21 -2.20 12.38 14.46
N THR A 22 -0.96 12.05 14.13
CA THR A 22 0.20 12.23 15.01
C THR A 22 1.46 12.52 14.19
N THR A 23 2.56 12.88 14.85
CA THR A 23 3.82 13.18 14.15
C THR A 23 4.64 11.92 13.90
N GLN A 24 5.47 11.91 12.84
CA GLN A 24 6.44 10.84 12.62
C GLN A 24 7.41 10.65 13.82
N LYS A 25 7.71 11.73 14.55
CA LYS A 25 8.49 11.67 15.79
C LYS A 25 7.77 10.84 16.85
N ASN A 26 6.49 11.08 17.06
CA ASN A 26 5.69 10.37 18.06
C ASN A 26 5.54 8.89 17.69
N ILE A 27 5.21 8.58 16.43
CA ILE A 27 5.13 7.19 15.96
C ILE A 27 6.46 6.47 16.21
N SER A 28 7.59 7.08 15.84
CA SER A 28 8.93 6.54 16.08
C SER A 28 9.21 6.31 17.57
N PHE A 29 8.86 7.27 18.42
CA PHE A 29 9.11 7.21 19.86
C PHE A 29 8.27 6.11 20.55
N PHE A 30 6.95 6.10 20.33
CA PHE A 30 6.06 5.15 20.99
C PHE A 30 6.18 3.72 20.44
N CYS A 31 6.61 3.56 19.20
CA CYS A 31 6.83 2.24 18.60
C CYS A 31 8.24 1.68 18.82
N ASP A 32 9.12 2.41 19.50
CA ASP A 32 10.53 2.06 19.70
C ASP A 32 11.26 1.68 18.38
N VAL A 33 11.06 2.50 17.35
CA VAL A 33 11.72 2.33 16.05
C VAL A 33 12.30 3.64 15.56
N SER A 34 13.34 3.58 14.74
CA SER A 34 13.95 4.79 14.20
C SER A 34 13.00 5.57 13.30
N ARG A 35 13.13 6.90 13.28
CA ARG A 35 12.37 7.76 12.34
C ARG A 35 12.61 7.37 10.90
N GLU A 36 13.81 6.88 10.58
CA GLU A 36 14.16 6.39 9.26
C GLU A 36 13.35 5.15 8.88
N TYR A 37 13.13 4.21 9.82
CA TYR A 37 12.27 3.06 9.57
C TYR A 37 10.84 3.50 9.21
N ILE A 38 10.26 4.42 9.98
CA ILE A 38 8.93 4.99 9.67
C ILE A 38 8.91 5.70 8.31
N ARG A 39 10.01 6.36 7.93
CA ARG A 39 10.15 6.97 6.60
C ARG A 39 10.14 5.92 5.49
N GLN A 40 10.81 4.79 5.69
CA GLN A 40 10.83 3.68 4.72
C GLN A 40 9.45 3.03 4.57
N LEU A 41 8.68 2.88 5.65
CA LEU A 41 7.28 2.47 5.59
C LEU A 41 6.44 3.45 4.76
N GLY A 42 6.56 4.76 5.03
CA GLY A 42 5.87 5.81 4.27
C GLY A 42 6.30 5.94 2.80
N LYS A 43 7.37 5.25 2.40
CA LYS A 43 7.79 5.10 0.99
C LYS A 43 7.29 3.80 0.35
N GLY A 44 6.73 2.89 1.12
CA GLY A 44 6.36 1.55 0.67
C GLY A 44 7.57 0.62 0.46
N ASN A 45 8.73 0.96 1.01
CA ASN A 45 9.94 0.14 0.85
C ASN A 45 9.98 -1.05 1.83
N ARG A 46 9.18 -0.98 2.90
CA ARG A 46 9.08 -2.01 3.94
C ARG A 46 7.62 -2.25 4.31
N ILE A 47 7.36 -3.44 4.83
CA ILE A 47 6.10 -3.83 5.45
C ILE A 47 6.40 -4.01 6.95
N PRO A 48 5.62 -3.41 7.87
CA PRO A 48 5.84 -3.57 9.29
C PRO A 48 5.46 -4.99 9.73
N SER A 49 5.98 -5.44 10.87
CA SER A 49 5.42 -6.61 11.54
C SER A 49 4.01 -6.31 12.05
N VAL A 50 3.22 -7.34 12.33
CA VAL A 50 1.86 -7.19 12.88
C VAL A 50 1.88 -6.42 14.21
N MET A 51 2.84 -6.72 15.08
CA MET A 51 3.03 -6.01 16.35
C MET A 51 3.29 -4.52 16.12
N LEU A 52 4.22 -4.18 15.23
CA LEU A 52 4.54 -2.79 14.92
C LEU A 52 3.34 -2.06 14.29
N PHE A 53 2.55 -2.74 13.44
CA PHE A 53 1.33 -2.19 12.89
C PHE A 53 0.37 -1.71 13.98
N PHE A 54 0.07 -2.55 14.98
CA PHE A 54 -0.83 -2.17 16.06
C PHE A 54 -0.22 -1.09 16.97
N ASN A 55 1.07 -1.15 17.27
CA ASN A 55 1.75 -0.08 18.03
C ASN A 55 1.64 1.28 17.32
N MET A 56 1.70 1.31 15.97
CA MET A 56 1.56 2.55 15.21
C MET A 56 0.12 3.09 15.23
N LEU A 57 -0.90 2.22 15.28
CA LEU A 57 -2.30 2.64 15.44
C LEU A 57 -2.52 3.24 16.82
N ASP A 58 -2.03 2.57 17.86
CA ASP A 58 -2.13 3.03 19.25
C ASP A 58 -1.38 4.37 19.45
N ALA A 59 -0.16 4.49 18.91
CA ALA A 59 0.61 5.74 18.92
C ALA A 59 -0.07 6.92 18.19
N ALA A 60 -1.02 6.62 17.30
CA ALA A 60 -1.85 7.60 16.61
C ALA A 60 -3.21 7.84 17.27
N GLY A 61 -3.50 7.16 18.38
CA GLY A 61 -4.77 7.24 19.11
C GLY A 61 -5.96 6.65 18.34
N ILE A 62 -5.71 5.59 17.55
CA ILE A 62 -6.72 4.94 16.72
C ILE A 62 -7.11 3.62 17.35
N ASP A 63 -8.43 3.38 17.44
CA ASP A 63 -8.94 2.08 17.86
C ASP A 63 -8.40 0.96 16.95
N LEU A 64 -8.01 -0.17 17.56
CA LEU A 64 -7.33 -1.24 16.83
C LEU A 64 -8.24 -1.91 15.81
N ASN A 65 -9.55 -2.02 16.09
CA ASN A 65 -10.51 -2.60 15.15
C ASN A 65 -10.77 -1.62 13.99
N GLU A 66 -10.94 -0.33 14.28
CA GLU A 66 -11.08 0.70 13.26
C GLU A 66 -9.85 0.77 12.34
N GLY A 67 -8.65 0.77 12.92
CA GLY A 67 -7.40 0.80 12.17
C GLY A 67 -7.16 -0.47 11.34
N ALA A 68 -7.52 -1.64 11.85
CA ALA A 68 -7.46 -2.89 11.10
C ALA A 68 -8.46 -2.90 9.92
N ASN A 69 -9.69 -2.45 10.13
CA ASN A 69 -10.69 -2.34 9.07
C ASN A 69 -10.27 -1.34 8.00
N LEU A 70 -9.75 -0.17 8.40
CA LEU A 70 -9.16 0.80 7.48
C LEU A 70 -8.07 0.16 6.62
N TYR A 71 -7.14 -0.58 7.25
CA TYR A 71 -6.06 -1.23 6.52
C TYR A 71 -6.56 -2.30 5.54
N ILE A 72 -7.59 -3.08 5.92
CA ILE A 72 -8.24 -4.04 5.03
C ILE A 72 -8.86 -3.35 3.82
N ASP A 73 -9.48 -2.19 4.00
CA ASP A 73 -10.08 -1.44 2.90
C ASP A 73 -9.02 -0.84 1.98
N LEU A 74 -7.91 -0.33 2.52
CA LEU A 74 -6.74 0.06 1.73
C LEU A 74 -6.21 -1.11 0.89
N LEU A 75 -6.11 -2.32 1.48
CA LEU A 75 -5.68 -3.52 0.74
C LEU A 75 -6.63 -3.87 -0.42
N LYS A 76 -7.95 -3.77 -0.21
CA LYS A 76 -8.94 -4.00 -1.27
C LYS A 76 -8.80 -2.97 -2.39
N GLN A 77 -8.69 -1.68 -2.04
CA GLN A 77 -8.52 -0.58 -2.99
C GLN A 77 -7.26 -0.77 -3.84
N GLN A 78 -6.12 -1.05 -3.20
CA GLN A 78 -4.85 -1.25 -3.91
C GLN A 78 -4.86 -2.48 -4.82
N LYS A 79 -5.55 -3.55 -4.41
CA LYS A 79 -5.74 -4.73 -5.27
C LYS A 79 -6.54 -4.40 -6.53
N MET A 80 -7.63 -3.63 -6.40
CA MET A 80 -8.43 -3.19 -7.54
C MET A 80 -7.63 -2.27 -8.47
N ALA A 81 -6.87 -1.32 -7.91
CA ALA A 81 -6.02 -0.42 -8.69
C ALA A 81 -4.97 -1.20 -9.52
N LEU A 82 -4.32 -2.19 -8.91
CA LEU A 82 -3.35 -3.04 -9.61
C LEU A 82 -3.99 -3.89 -10.71
N ALA A 83 -5.21 -4.39 -10.51
CA ALA A 83 -5.95 -5.10 -11.54
C ALA A 83 -6.33 -4.18 -12.72
N ALA A 84 -6.77 -2.95 -12.43
CA ALA A 84 -7.10 -1.95 -13.44
C ALA A 84 -5.86 -1.53 -14.27
N ASP A 85 -4.71 -1.31 -13.62
CA ASP A 85 -3.47 -0.97 -14.31
C ASP A 85 -2.98 -2.11 -15.20
N ARG A 86 -3.10 -3.36 -14.75
CA ARG A 86 -2.81 -4.54 -15.58
C ARG A 86 -3.70 -4.59 -16.82
N SER A 87 -5.00 -4.30 -16.67
CA SER A 87 -5.94 -4.25 -17.80
C SER A 87 -5.52 -3.18 -18.82
N LYS A 88 -5.23 -1.96 -18.36
CA LYS A 88 -4.77 -0.86 -19.24
C LYS A 88 -3.49 -1.21 -20.00
N GLY A 89 -2.54 -1.87 -19.33
CA GLY A 89 -1.30 -2.34 -19.97
C GLY A 89 -1.55 -3.38 -21.06
N LEU A 90 -2.44 -4.34 -20.82
CA LEU A 90 -2.84 -5.34 -21.82
C LEU A 90 -3.54 -4.70 -23.02
N ASP A 91 -4.39 -3.70 -22.79
CA ASP A 91 -5.07 -2.97 -23.85
C ASP A 91 -4.10 -2.14 -24.71
N TYR A 92 -3.09 -1.52 -24.08
CA TYR A 92 -2.01 -0.83 -24.79
C TYR A 92 -1.21 -1.81 -25.68
N VAL A 93 -0.83 -2.98 -25.16
CA VAL A 93 -0.12 -4.00 -25.93
C VAL A 93 -0.97 -4.54 -27.09
N LYS A 94 -2.27 -4.76 -26.87
CA LYS A 94 -3.20 -5.21 -27.93
C LYS A 94 -3.36 -4.18 -29.04
N LYS A 95 -3.43 -2.88 -28.70
CA LYS A 95 -3.52 -1.78 -29.69
C LYS A 95 -2.24 -1.65 -30.54
N ASN A 96 -1.09 -1.92 -29.94
CA ASN A 96 0.21 -1.77 -30.61
C ASN A 96 0.76 -3.08 -31.21
N LYS A 97 0.02 -4.20 -31.10
CA LYS A 97 0.42 -5.45 -31.76
C LYS A 97 0.23 -5.29 -33.27
N PRO A 98 1.29 -5.41 -34.10
CA PRO A 98 1.14 -5.36 -35.54
C PRO A 98 0.19 -6.48 -35.98
N LYS A 99 -0.82 -6.14 -36.78
CA LYS A 99 -1.70 -7.12 -37.41
C LYS A 99 -0.86 -7.95 -38.37
N THR A 100 -0.30 -9.07 -37.90
CA THR A 100 0.28 -10.08 -38.79
C THR A 100 -0.80 -10.51 -39.76
N GLY A 101 -0.53 -10.24 -41.04
CA GLY A 101 -1.52 -10.19 -42.09
C GLY A 101 -2.23 -11.51 -42.33
N LYS A 102 -3.55 -11.43 -42.51
CA LYS A 102 -4.24 -12.33 -43.44
C LYS A 102 -3.92 -11.82 -44.85
N LYS A 103 -2.83 -12.32 -45.46
CA LYS A 103 -2.83 -12.45 -46.93
C LYS A 103 -3.88 -13.52 -47.23
N LYS A 104 -4.97 -13.10 -47.86
CA LYS A 104 -5.86 -14.00 -48.59
C LYS A 104 -5.14 -14.30 -49.90
N ASP A 105 -4.78 -15.55 -50.11
CA ASP A 105 -4.71 -16.14 -51.45
C ASP A 105 -6.12 -16.57 -51.85
#